data_AF-A0A1R3XPI6-F1
#
_entry.id   AF-A0A1R3XPI6-F1
#
_cell.length_a   1.000
_cell.length_b   1.000
_cell.length_c   1.000
_cell.angle_alpha   90.00
_cell.angle_beta   90.00
_cell.angle_gamma   90.00
#
_symmetry.space_group_name_H-M   'P 1'
#
loop_
_entity.id
_entity.type
_entity.pdbx_description
1 polymer ?
#
loop_
_entity_poly.entity_id
_entity_poly.type
_entity_poly.pdbx_seq_one_letter_code
_entity_poly.pdbx_strand_id
1 'polypeptide(L)'
;MDEEDVIGNEFDRVLRAAAMGAGQAAEGLRRRAQARDEAARADVMQKQRDQASLTATIYERVQRDEFWRNANGERVANAATYGATLYNHDPKAREIYEIVRERTNNQFGLNVDELRAAHPENEEARRNALLNAVDDRLAALRADAQAADDRSEAARERDDEEQANDEQRQSDADLARERAEAADERAEEREDAAAFHRGEARGHQAEARGLDNDSGREKGLSAQQLEVKEAVDRSFPEPAGESVARGLRRGSPRARTARGGSASREQVQEISR
;
A
#
# COMPACT_ATOMS: atom_id res chain seq x y z
N MET A 1 -114.31 -16.71 -20.60
CA MET A 1 -113.62 -16.35 -19.36
C MET A 1 -112.16 -16.69 -19.64
N ASP A 2 -111.43 -15.87 -20.41
CA ASP A 2 -110.16 -16.33 -21.00
C ASP A 2 -109.12 -15.21 -21.21
N GLU A 3 -109.27 -14.06 -20.53
CA GLU A 3 -108.30 -12.94 -20.63
C GLU A 3 -107.42 -12.79 -19.38
N GLU A 4 -107.88 -13.24 -18.21
CA GLU A 4 -107.11 -13.15 -16.96
C GLU A 4 -106.01 -14.25 -16.83
N ASP A 5 -106.19 -15.41 -17.48
CA ASP A 5 -105.20 -16.50 -17.48
C ASP A 5 -104.03 -16.29 -18.46
N VAL A 6 -104.18 -15.36 -19.43
CA VAL A 6 -103.12 -15.04 -20.41
C VAL A 6 -102.09 -14.10 -19.80
N ILE A 7 -102.54 -13.11 -19.01
CA ILE A 7 -101.67 -12.10 -18.39
C ILE A 7 -100.80 -12.71 -17.27
N GLY A 8 -101.34 -13.64 -16.48
CA GLY A 8 -100.59 -14.34 -15.44
C GLY A 8 -99.47 -15.26 -15.97
N ASN A 9 -99.71 -15.90 -17.12
CA ASN A 9 -98.73 -16.78 -17.77
C ASN A 9 -97.58 -16.03 -18.45
N GLU A 10 -97.81 -14.79 -18.92
CA GLU A 10 -96.76 -13.96 -19.51
C GLU A 10 -95.85 -13.34 -18.45
N PHE A 11 -96.40 -12.91 -17.31
CA PHE A 11 -95.60 -12.40 -16.19
C PHE A 11 -94.69 -13.47 -15.57
N ASP A 12 -95.16 -14.71 -15.40
CA ASP A 12 -94.32 -15.81 -14.89
C ASP A 12 -93.22 -16.21 -15.89
N ARG A 13 -93.48 -16.12 -17.20
CA ARG A 13 -92.44 -16.32 -18.24
C ARG A 13 -91.38 -15.23 -18.22
N VAL A 14 -91.76 -13.97 -18.03
CA VAL A 14 -90.82 -12.84 -17.93
C VAL A 14 -89.99 -12.93 -16.65
N LEU A 15 -90.60 -13.26 -15.51
CA LEU A 15 -89.89 -13.47 -14.25
C LEU A 15 -88.91 -14.65 -14.32
N ARG A 16 -89.30 -15.75 -14.96
CA ARG A 16 -88.42 -16.91 -15.17
C ARG A 16 -87.28 -16.61 -16.16
N ALA A 17 -87.55 -15.84 -17.22
CA ALA A 17 -86.53 -15.38 -18.16
C ALA A 17 -85.53 -14.40 -17.51
N ALA A 18 -86.02 -13.50 -16.64
CA ALA A 18 -85.19 -12.57 -15.87
C ALA A 18 -84.33 -13.31 -14.83
N ALA A 19 -84.88 -14.32 -14.14
CA ALA A 19 -84.14 -15.16 -13.20
C ALA A 19 -83.05 -16.00 -13.92
N MET A 20 -83.35 -16.56 -15.09
CA MET A 20 -82.37 -17.25 -15.94
C MET A 20 -81.26 -16.29 -16.42
N GLY A 21 -81.62 -15.06 -16.83
CA GLY A 21 -80.67 -14.04 -17.26
C GLY A 21 -79.76 -13.53 -16.13
N ALA A 22 -80.29 -13.40 -14.90
CA ALA A 22 -79.51 -13.05 -13.72
C ALA A 22 -78.50 -14.15 -13.34
N GLY A 23 -78.88 -15.43 -13.50
CA GLY A 23 -77.98 -16.57 -13.30
C GLY A 23 -76.78 -16.54 -14.27
N GLN A 24 -77.02 -16.25 -15.55
CA GLN A 24 -75.97 -16.14 -16.57
C GLN A 24 -75.05 -14.94 -16.34
N ALA A 25 -75.59 -13.80 -15.92
CA ALA A 25 -74.81 -12.61 -15.57
C ALA A 25 -73.93 -12.82 -14.33
N ALA A 26 -74.46 -13.48 -13.29
CA ALA A 26 -73.71 -13.84 -12.09
C ALA A 26 -72.61 -14.87 -12.36
N GLU A 27 -72.86 -15.85 -13.23
CA GLU A 27 -71.87 -16.82 -13.67
C GLU A 27 -70.75 -16.15 -14.50
N GLY A 28 -71.09 -15.21 -15.38
CA GLY A 28 -70.12 -14.42 -16.14
C GLY A 28 -69.21 -13.55 -15.25
N LEU A 29 -69.76 -12.95 -14.20
CA LEU A 29 -68.98 -12.20 -13.21
C LEU A 29 -68.05 -13.12 -12.39
N ARG A 30 -68.53 -14.29 -11.98
CA ARG A 30 -67.70 -15.30 -11.27
C ARG A 30 -66.56 -15.82 -12.13
N ARG A 31 -66.81 -16.14 -13.41
CA ARG A 31 -65.75 -16.56 -14.34
C ARG A 31 -64.70 -15.46 -14.56
N ARG A 32 -65.12 -14.19 -14.65
CA ARG A 32 -64.18 -13.06 -14.75
C ARG A 32 -63.37 -12.84 -13.47
N ALA A 33 -63.99 -13.00 -12.30
CA ALA A 33 -63.29 -12.93 -11.02
C ALA A 33 -62.26 -14.07 -10.89
N GLN A 34 -62.66 -15.31 -11.21
CA GLN A 34 -61.76 -16.47 -11.23
C GLN A 34 -60.59 -16.28 -12.21
N ALA A 35 -60.85 -15.79 -13.43
CA ALA A 35 -59.79 -15.53 -14.41
C ALA A 35 -58.78 -14.46 -13.92
N ARG A 36 -59.26 -13.44 -13.19
CA ARG A 36 -58.37 -12.42 -12.58
C ARG A 36 -57.54 -13.01 -11.44
N ASP A 37 -58.13 -13.84 -10.59
CA ASP A 37 -57.43 -14.50 -9.49
C ASP A 37 -56.39 -15.50 -10.01
N GLU A 38 -56.72 -16.26 -11.07
CA GLU A 38 -55.79 -17.15 -11.76
C GLU A 38 -54.63 -16.38 -12.40
N ALA A 39 -54.91 -15.26 -13.07
CA ALA A 39 -53.88 -14.40 -13.64
C ALA A 39 -52.97 -13.80 -12.55
N ALA A 40 -53.54 -13.36 -11.43
CA ALA A 40 -52.76 -12.83 -10.30
C ALA A 40 -51.88 -13.92 -9.66
N ARG A 41 -52.39 -15.15 -9.50
CA ARG A 41 -51.60 -16.29 -9.00
C ARG A 41 -50.48 -16.66 -9.96
N ALA A 42 -50.75 -16.66 -11.27
CA ALA A 42 -49.75 -16.93 -12.28
C ALA A 42 -48.63 -15.87 -12.26
N ASP A 43 -48.97 -14.58 -12.15
CA ASP A 43 -48.00 -13.49 -12.06
C ASP A 43 -47.11 -13.61 -10.81
N VAL A 44 -47.70 -13.94 -9.64
CA VAL A 44 -46.94 -14.17 -8.41
C VAL A 44 -46.00 -15.37 -8.55
N MET A 45 -46.46 -16.49 -9.12
CA MET A 45 -45.59 -17.66 -9.36
C MET A 45 -44.47 -17.35 -10.34
N GLN A 46 -44.74 -16.55 -11.38
CA GLN A 46 -43.71 -16.16 -12.34
C GLN A 46 -42.64 -15.30 -11.67
N LYS A 47 -43.03 -14.28 -10.90
CA LYS A 47 -42.10 -13.45 -10.12
C LYS A 47 -41.22 -14.27 -9.17
N GLN A 48 -41.79 -15.27 -8.51
CA GLN A 48 -41.03 -16.17 -7.64
C GLN A 48 -40.00 -17.01 -8.42
N ARG A 49 -40.36 -17.50 -9.61
CA ARG A 49 -39.43 -18.25 -10.47
C ARG A 49 -38.31 -17.35 -10.99
N ASP A 50 -38.65 -16.14 -11.43
CA ASP A 50 -37.68 -15.16 -11.92
C ASP A 50 -36.72 -14.76 -10.80
N GLN A 51 -37.23 -14.56 -9.58
CA GLN A 51 -36.43 -14.30 -8.40
C GLN A 51 -35.50 -15.47 -8.07
N ALA A 52 -36.02 -16.70 -8.04
CA ALA A 52 -35.20 -17.89 -7.75
C ALA A 52 -34.12 -18.12 -8.81
N SER A 53 -34.42 -17.86 -10.08
CA SER A 53 -33.45 -17.89 -11.18
C SER A 53 -32.35 -16.85 -10.97
N LEU A 54 -32.73 -15.61 -10.62
CA LEU A 54 -31.78 -14.54 -10.32
C LEU A 54 -30.90 -14.89 -9.12
N THR A 55 -31.48 -15.41 -8.03
CA THR A 55 -30.72 -15.86 -6.85
C THR A 55 -29.70 -16.93 -7.26
N ALA A 56 -30.10 -17.91 -8.08
CA ALA A 56 -29.20 -18.96 -8.54
C ALA A 56 -28.01 -18.40 -9.34
N THR A 57 -28.25 -17.45 -10.24
CA THR A 57 -27.17 -16.80 -11.00
C THR A 57 -26.22 -16.02 -10.10
N ILE A 58 -26.74 -15.29 -9.11
CA ILE A 58 -25.91 -14.54 -8.15
C ILE A 58 -25.09 -15.52 -7.31
N TYR A 59 -25.71 -16.59 -6.82
CA TYR A 59 -25.05 -17.63 -6.05
C TYR A 59 -23.86 -18.24 -6.82
N GLU A 60 -24.09 -18.68 -8.05
CA GLU A 60 -23.04 -19.24 -8.91
C GLU A 60 -21.90 -18.24 -9.17
N ARG A 61 -22.22 -16.94 -9.26
CA ARG A 61 -21.21 -15.89 -9.46
C ARG A 61 -20.38 -15.66 -8.19
N VAL A 62 -21.03 -15.54 -7.03
CA VAL A 62 -20.39 -15.26 -5.74
C VAL A 62 -19.52 -16.43 -5.27
N GLN A 63 -19.87 -17.67 -5.65
CA GLN A 63 -19.07 -18.85 -5.32
C GLN A 63 -17.71 -18.88 -6.06
N ARG A 64 -17.62 -18.28 -7.25
CA ARG A 64 -16.41 -18.33 -8.08
C ARG A 64 -15.32 -17.41 -7.54
N ASP A 65 -14.07 -17.90 -7.54
CA ASP A 65 -12.91 -17.08 -7.14
C ASP A 65 -12.71 -15.86 -8.05
N GLU A 66 -13.16 -15.91 -9.31
CA GLU A 66 -13.12 -14.77 -10.24
C GLU A 66 -13.91 -13.55 -9.72
N PHE A 67 -15.03 -13.78 -9.03
CA PHE A 67 -15.79 -12.70 -8.40
C PHE A 67 -14.94 -11.97 -7.37
N TRP A 68 -14.23 -12.73 -6.54
CA TRP A 68 -13.42 -12.23 -5.44
C TRP A 68 -12.11 -11.58 -5.90
N ARG A 69 -11.46 -12.14 -6.92
CA ARG A 69 -10.26 -11.55 -7.53
C ARG A 69 -10.48 -10.13 -8.05
N ASN A 70 -11.69 -9.87 -8.56
CA ASN A 70 -12.10 -8.58 -9.11
C ASN A 70 -13.22 -7.93 -8.28
N ALA A 71 -13.28 -8.24 -6.98
CA ALA A 71 -14.28 -7.68 -6.09
C ALA A 71 -13.96 -6.21 -5.81
N ASN A 72 -14.97 -5.36 -5.91
CA ASN A 72 -14.96 -3.99 -5.40
C ASN A 72 -15.98 -3.87 -4.25
N GLY A 73 -15.93 -2.79 -3.48
CA GLY A 73 -16.85 -2.58 -2.35
C GLY A 73 -18.31 -2.68 -2.77
N GLU A 74 -18.67 -2.13 -3.93
CA GLU A 74 -20.03 -2.18 -4.46
C GLU A 74 -20.55 -3.61 -4.71
N ARG A 75 -19.76 -4.47 -5.37
CA ARG A 75 -20.17 -5.85 -5.68
C ARG A 75 -20.33 -6.68 -4.41
N VAL A 76 -19.42 -6.53 -3.46
CA VAL A 76 -19.49 -7.23 -2.16
C VAL A 76 -20.69 -6.74 -1.37
N ALA A 77 -20.88 -5.42 -1.27
CA ALA A 77 -21.99 -4.83 -0.53
C ALA A 77 -23.36 -5.18 -1.14
N ASN A 78 -23.47 -5.19 -2.47
CA ASN A 78 -24.70 -5.60 -3.16
C ASN A 78 -25.01 -7.08 -2.96
N ALA A 79 -24.01 -7.96 -3.04
CA ALA A 79 -24.20 -9.39 -2.76
C ALA A 79 -24.60 -9.65 -1.30
N ALA A 80 -23.96 -8.97 -0.34
CA ALA A 80 -24.30 -9.05 1.08
C ALA A 80 -25.73 -8.57 1.33
N THR A 81 -26.09 -7.40 0.79
CA THR A 81 -27.43 -6.80 0.92
C THR A 81 -28.47 -7.72 0.31
N TYR A 82 -28.24 -8.23 -0.90
CA TYR A 82 -29.15 -9.16 -1.56
C TYR A 82 -29.36 -10.44 -0.74
N GLY A 83 -28.28 -11.09 -0.32
CA GLY A 83 -28.35 -12.29 0.53
C GLY A 83 -29.08 -12.03 1.85
N ALA A 84 -28.82 -10.89 2.50
CA ALA A 84 -29.46 -10.52 3.76
C ALA A 84 -30.96 -10.23 3.61
N THR A 85 -31.36 -9.52 2.55
CA THR A 85 -32.77 -9.16 2.31
C THR A 85 -33.65 -10.39 2.07
N LEU A 86 -33.11 -11.43 1.43
CA LEU A 86 -33.83 -12.65 1.09
C LEU A 86 -33.49 -13.84 2.00
N TYR A 87 -32.72 -13.62 3.07
CA TYR A 87 -32.17 -14.66 3.94
C TYR A 87 -33.22 -15.64 4.47
N ASN A 88 -34.39 -15.12 4.87
CA ASN A 88 -35.47 -15.92 5.45
C ASN A 88 -36.41 -16.55 4.41
N HIS A 89 -36.28 -16.18 3.13
CA HIS A 89 -37.21 -16.55 2.06
C HIS A 89 -36.61 -17.50 1.03
N ASP A 90 -35.30 -17.41 0.78
CA ASP A 90 -34.60 -18.23 -0.23
C ASP A 90 -33.35 -18.89 0.39
N PRO A 91 -33.26 -20.24 0.41
CA PRO A 91 -32.09 -20.95 0.91
C PRO A 91 -30.78 -20.53 0.22
N LYS A 92 -30.82 -20.23 -1.08
CA LYS A 92 -29.62 -19.80 -1.83
C LYS A 92 -29.22 -18.38 -1.47
N ALA A 93 -30.17 -17.50 -1.14
CA ALA A 93 -29.84 -16.16 -0.67
C ALA A 93 -29.12 -16.19 0.68
N ARG A 94 -29.55 -17.09 1.57
CA ARG A 94 -28.82 -17.36 2.81
C ARG A 94 -27.40 -17.85 2.54
N GLU A 95 -27.21 -18.79 1.61
CA GLU A 95 -25.87 -19.26 1.24
C GLU A 95 -25.01 -18.14 0.64
N ILE A 96 -25.58 -17.27 -0.21
CA ILE A 96 -24.88 -16.07 -0.70
C ILE A 96 -24.40 -15.22 0.48
N TYR A 97 -25.26 -14.96 1.47
CA TYR A 97 -24.89 -14.16 2.64
C TYR A 97 -23.75 -14.81 3.44
N GLU A 98 -23.83 -16.11 3.73
CA GLU A 98 -22.79 -16.81 4.48
C GLU A 98 -21.45 -16.83 3.71
N ILE A 99 -21.47 -17.08 2.40
CA ILE A 99 -20.25 -17.02 1.56
C ILE A 99 -19.65 -15.62 1.62
N VAL A 100 -20.47 -14.58 1.47
CA VAL A 100 -19.98 -13.20 1.51
C VAL A 100 -19.39 -12.86 2.87
N ARG A 101 -20.07 -13.25 3.95
CA ARG A 101 -19.61 -13.08 5.32
C ARG A 101 -18.26 -13.76 5.55
N GLU A 102 -18.13 -15.03 5.18
CA GLU A 102 -16.89 -15.80 5.36
C GLU A 102 -15.74 -15.24 4.50
N ARG A 103 -15.97 -15.06 3.20
CA ARG A 103 -14.93 -14.60 2.27
C ARG A 103 -14.49 -13.17 2.57
N THR A 104 -15.41 -12.29 2.98
CA THR A 104 -15.08 -10.91 3.35
C THR A 104 -14.22 -10.87 4.62
N ASN A 105 -14.53 -11.70 5.60
CA ASN A 105 -13.69 -11.85 6.79
C ASN A 105 -12.31 -12.41 6.44
N ASN A 106 -12.24 -13.46 5.62
CA ASN A 106 -10.99 -14.12 5.28
C ASN A 106 -10.06 -13.28 4.38
N GLN A 107 -10.62 -12.54 3.40
CA GLN A 107 -9.83 -11.76 2.45
C GLN A 107 -9.53 -10.35 2.93
N PHE A 108 -10.50 -9.70 3.57
CA PHE A 108 -10.40 -8.29 3.95
C PHE A 108 -10.21 -8.10 5.45
N GLY A 109 -10.45 -9.13 6.28
CA GLY A 109 -10.47 -9.00 7.74
C GLY A 109 -11.70 -8.26 8.27
N LEU A 110 -12.78 -8.22 7.48
CA LEU A 110 -13.99 -7.46 7.80
C LEU A 110 -15.13 -8.40 8.23
N ASN A 111 -15.67 -8.16 9.41
CA ASN A 111 -16.82 -8.89 9.91
C ASN A 111 -18.13 -8.22 9.45
N VAL A 112 -18.80 -8.86 8.49
CA VAL A 112 -20.05 -8.36 7.90
C VAL A 112 -21.16 -8.21 8.94
N ASP A 113 -21.27 -9.14 9.90
CA ASP A 113 -22.32 -9.08 10.91
C ASP A 113 -22.11 -7.92 11.88
N GLU A 114 -20.85 -7.66 12.25
CA GLU A 114 -20.49 -6.56 13.13
C GLU A 114 -20.78 -5.20 12.47
N LEU A 115 -20.38 -5.03 11.20
CA LEU A 115 -20.71 -3.84 10.42
C LEU A 115 -22.22 -3.64 10.31
N ARG A 116 -22.99 -4.71 10.14
CA ARG A 116 -24.45 -4.63 10.08
C ARG A 116 -25.07 -4.33 11.44
N ALA A 117 -24.53 -4.88 12.53
CA ALA A 117 -24.97 -4.63 13.89
C ALA A 117 -24.68 -3.18 14.35
N ALA A 118 -23.65 -2.55 13.80
CA ALA A 118 -23.34 -1.13 14.04
C ALA A 118 -24.36 -0.17 13.39
N HIS A 119 -25.12 -0.64 12.39
CA HIS A 119 -26.13 0.16 11.68
C HIS A 119 -27.50 -0.57 11.65
N PRO A 120 -28.16 -0.79 12.80
CA PRO A 120 -29.39 -1.58 12.87
C PRO A 120 -30.59 -0.93 12.17
N GLU A 121 -30.64 0.39 12.09
CA GLU A 121 -31.80 1.15 11.64
C GLU A 121 -31.97 1.24 10.12
N ASN A 122 -30.89 1.11 9.34
CA ASN A 122 -30.94 1.41 7.90
C ASN A 122 -30.11 0.43 7.05
N GLU A 123 -30.76 -0.25 6.11
CA GLU A 123 -30.09 -1.16 5.16
C GLU A 123 -29.14 -0.43 4.22
N GLU A 124 -29.48 0.78 3.79
CA GLU A 124 -28.59 1.59 2.97
C GLU A 124 -27.34 2.03 3.74
N ALA A 125 -27.48 2.36 5.02
CA ALA A 125 -26.33 2.64 5.88
C ALA A 125 -25.43 1.40 6.03
N ARG A 126 -26.02 0.21 6.26
CA ARG A 126 -25.28 -1.06 6.28
C ARG A 126 -24.52 -1.33 4.98
N ARG A 127 -25.18 -1.14 3.83
CA ARG A 127 -24.58 -1.31 2.51
C ARG A 127 -23.41 -0.35 2.31
N ASN A 128 -23.60 0.93 2.60
CA ASN A 128 -22.58 1.95 2.41
C ASN A 128 -21.40 1.75 3.37
N ALA A 129 -21.64 1.33 4.61
CA ALA A 129 -20.59 1.00 5.57
C ALA A 129 -19.72 -0.16 5.07
N LEU A 130 -20.33 -1.23 4.57
CA LEU A 130 -19.60 -2.36 3.99
C LEU A 130 -18.85 -1.98 2.72
N LEU A 131 -19.46 -1.18 1.84
CA LEU A 131 -18.83 -0.66 0.62
C LEU A 131 -17.56 0.11 0.97
N ASN A 132 -17.66 1.09 1.86
CA ASN A 132 -16.53 1.92 2.27
C ASN A 132 -15.45 1.09 2.96
N ALA A 133 -15.83 0.18 3.87
CA ALA A 133 -14.85 -0.66 4.57
C ALA A 133 -14.03 -1.56 3.62
N VAL A 134 -14.68 -2.12 2.59
CA VAL A 134 -13.99 -2.93 1.58
C VAL A 134 -13.10 -2.04 0.71
N ASP A 135 -13.58 -0.89 0.28
CA ASP A 135 -12.79 0.02 -0.56
C ASP A 135 -11.58 0.61 0.20
N ASP A 136 -11.74 0.94 1.48
CA ASP A 136 -10.67 1.39 2.38
C ASP A 136 -9.63 0.28 2.56
N ARG A 137 -10.07 -0.97 2.73
CA ARG A 137 -9.14 -2.10 2.85
C ARG A 137 -8.38 -2.34 1.56
N LEU A 138 -9.04 -2.28 0.40
CA LEU A 138 -8.40 -2.40 -0.91
C LEU A 138 -7.42 -1.24 -1.16
N ALA A 139 -7.76 -0.03 -0.72
CA ALA A 139 -6.86 1.11 -0.78
C ALA A 139 -5.62 0.92 0.09
N ALA A 140 -5.79 0.43 1.32
CA ALA A 140 -4.68 0.09 2.21
C ALA A 140 -3.76 -0.98 1.59
N LEU A 141 -4.32 -2.05 1.01
CA LEU A 141 -3.53 -3.09 0.35
C LEU A 141 -2.73 -2.55 -0.85
N ARG A 142 -3.32 -1.63 -1.64
CA ARG A 142 -2.62 -0.97 -2.75
C ARG A 142 -1.49 -0.08 -2.23
N ALA A 143 -1.71 0.68 -1.16
CA ALA A 143 -0.70 1.52 -0.56
C ALA A 143 0.45 0.68 0.04
N ASP A 144 0.14 -0.45 0.69
CA ASP A 144 1.14 -1.36 1.24
C ASP A 144 2.01 -1.99 0.16
N ALA A 145 1.41 -2.35 -0.99
CA ALA A 145 2.13 -2.87 -2.15
C ALA A 145 3.07 -1.83 -2.74
N GLN A 146 2.58 -0.60 -2.98
CA GLN A 146 3.40 0.51 -3.45
C GLN A 146 4.57 0.80 -2.50
N ALA A 147 4.30 0.86 -1.19
CA ALA A 147 5.34 1.07 -0.20
C ALA A 147 6.35 -0.09 -0.14
N ALA A 148 5.97 -1.31 -0.50
CA ALA A 148 6.89 -2.44 -0.60
C ALA A 148 7.78 -2.33 -1.84
N ASP A 149 7.20 -1.92 -2.97
CA ASP A 149 7.93 -1.66 -4.21
C ASP A 149 8.95 -0.52 -4.01
N ASP A 150 8.52 0.60 -3.44
CA ASP A 150 9.38 1.74 -3.10
C ASP A 150 10.57 1.33 -2.19
N ARG A 151 10.29 0.48 -1.18
CA ARG A 151 11.35 -0.06 -0.31
C ARG A 151 12.31 -0.96 -1.06
N SER A 152 11.82 -1.73 -2.04
CA SER A 152 12.66 -2.62 -2.84
C SER A 152 13.52 -1.85 -3.84
N GLU A 153 12.99 -0.78 -4.42
CA GLU A 153 13.72 0.11 -5.32
C GLU A 153 14.79 0.88 -4.55
N ALA A 154 14.44 1.48 -3.40
CA ALA A 154 15.41 2.16 -2.54
C ALA A 154 16.51 1.22 -2.00
N ALA A 155 16.22 -0.07 -1.84
CA ALA A 155 17.25 -1.06 -1.48
C ALA A 155 18.22 -1.31 -2.64
N ARG A 156 17.71 -1.45 -3.87
CA ARG A 156 18.54 -1.62 -5.08
C ARG A 156 19.42 -0.40 -5.33
N GLU A 157 18.85 0.80 -5.22
CA GLU A 157 19.60 2.05 -5.39
C GLU A 157 20.77 2.15 -4.39
N ARG A 158 20.56 1.73 -3.14
CA ARG A 158 21.64 1.70 -2.14
C ARG A 158 22.73 0.67 -2.46
N ASP A 159 22.34 -0.52 -2.91
CA ASP A 159 23.30 -1.55 -3.30
C ASP A 159 24.14 -1.10 -4.51
N ASP A 160 23.51 -0.40 -5.47
CA ASP A 160 24.18 0.17 -6.64
C ASP A 160 25.11 1.34 -6.26
N GLU A 161 24.68 2.21 -5.34
CA GLU A 161 25.51 3.29 -4.78
C GLU A 161 26.72 2.75 -4.01
N GLU A 162 26.54 1.68 -3.23
CA GLU A 162 27.64 1.05 -2.49
C GLU A 162 28.66 0.41 -3.43
N GLN A 163 28.20 -0.29 -4.48
CA GLN A 163 29.08 -0.83 -5.53
C GLN A 163 29.86 0.27 -6.24
N ALA A 164 29.20 1.34 -6.66
CA ALA A 164 29.87 2.46 -7.32
C ALA A 164 30.92 3.12 -6.43
N ASN A 165 30.65 3.26 -5.13
CA ASN A 165 31.58 3.84 -4.18
C ASN A 165 32.78 2.92 -3.91
N ASP A 166 32.58 1.61 -3.89
CA ASP A 166 33.65 0.63 -3.75
C ASP A 166 34.53 0.54 -5.01
N GLU A 167 33.95 0.60 -6.21
CA GLU A 167 34.70 0.74 -7.47
C GLU A 167 35.55 2.01 -7.48
N GLN A 168 34.98 3.13 -7.02
CA GLN A 168 35.71 4.39 -6.94
C GLN A 168 36.85 4.34 -5.93
N ARG A 169 36.64 3.71 -4.75
CA ARG A 169 37.70 3.49 -3.76
C ARG A 169 38.83 2.61 -4.29
N GLN A 170 38.50 1.57 -5.06
CA GLN A 170 39.50 0.72 -5.70
C GLN A 170 40.32 1.52 -6.72
N SER A 171 39.65 2.30 -7.58
CA SER A 171 40.33 3.16 -8.56
C SER A 171 41.25 4.20 -7.89
N ASP A 172 40.79 4.83 -6.81
CA ASP A 172 41.60 5.79 -6.04
C ASP A 172 42.81 5.13 -5.38
N ALA A 173 42.63 3.90 -4.86
CA ALA A 173 43.72 3.11 -4.27
C ALA A 173 44.76 2.70 -5.32
N ASP A 174 44.33 2.31 -6.52
CA ASP A 174 45.22 1.95 -7.62
C ASP A 174 46.02 3.17 -8.10
N LEU A 175 45.38 4.33 -8.26
CA LEU A 175 46.07 5.59 -8.60
C LEU A 175 47.07 6.02 -7.52
N ALA A 176 46.74 5.81 -6.23
CA ALA A 176 47.65 6.10 -5.13
C ALA A 176 48.87 5.17 -5.15
N ARG A 177 48.67 3.89 -5.49
CA ARG A 177 49.75 2.90 -5.62
C ARG A 177 50.67 3.22 -6.80
N GLU A 178 50.11 3.53 -7.97
CA GLU A 178 50.88 3.93 -9.14
C GLU A 178 51.73 5.19 -8.87
N ARG A 179 51.17 6.17 -8.12
CA ARG A 179 51.93 7.35 -7.70
C ARG A 179 53.05 7.05 -6.72
N ALA A 180 52.87 6.09 -5.82
CA ALA A 180 53.91 5.67 -4.89
C ALA A 180 55.05 4.96 -5.63
N GLU A 181 54.73 4.03 -6.53
CA GLU A 181 55.70 3.33 -7.37
C GLU A 181 56.48 4.32 -8.25
N ALA A 182 55.81 5.27 -8.89
CA ALA A 182 56.47 6.33 -9.67
C ALA A 182 57.31 7.32 -8.82
N ALA A 183 57.02 7.45 -7.52
CA ALA A 183 57.82 8.27 -6.61
C ALA A 183 59.11 7.54 -6.19
N ASP A 184 59.02 6.22 -5.96
CA ASP A 184 60.17 5.37 -5.66
C ASP A 184 61.12 5.27 -6.86
N GLU A 185 60.61 5.06 -8.08
CA GLU A 185 61.45 5.06 -9.30
C GLU A 185 62.20 6.38 -9.49
N ARG A 186 61.54 7.53 -9.25
CA ARG A 186 62.20 8.85 -9.31
C ARG A 186 63.22 9.05 -8.19
N ALA A 187 63.04 8.40 -7.05
CA ALA A 187 64.02 8.46 -5.96
C ALA A 187 65.28 7.66 -6.33
N GLU A 188 65.10 6.47 -6.91
CA GLU A 188 66.21 5.65 -7.43
C GLU A 188 66.97 6.37 -8.56
N GLU A 189 66.28 6.93 -9.56
CA GLU A 189 66.93 7.71 -10.64
C GLU A 189 67.73 8.92 -10.10
N ARG A 190 67.24 9.56 -9.03
CA ARG A 190 67.95 10.67 -8.37
C ARG A 190 69.18 10.19 -7.60
N GLU A 191 69.11 9.03 -6.95
CA GLU A 191 70.28 8.45 -6.28
C GLU A 191 71.35 8.04 -7.30
N ASP A 192 70.96 7.46 -8.43
CA ASP A 192 71.87 7.11 -9.53
C ASP A 192 72.49 8.36 -10.17
N ALA A 193 71.71 9.41 -10.42
CA ALA A 193 72.23 10.69 -10.90
C ALA A 193 73.18 11.35 -9.88
N ALA A 194 72.86 11.26 -8.58
CA ALA A 194 73.73 11.76 -7.51
C ALA A 194 75.00 10.91 -7.32
N ALA A 195 74.98 9.62 -7.66
CA ALA A 195 76.15 8.75 -7.70
C ALA A 195 77.05 9.08 -8.90
N PHE A 196 76.47 9.32 -10.08
CA PHE A 196 77.18 9.77 -11.27
C PHE A 196 77.90 11.12 -11.04
N HIS A 197 77.22 12.11 -10.47
CA HIS A 197 77.83 13.41 -10.14
C HIS A 197 78.89 13.33 -9.03
N ARG A 198 78.79 12.37 -8.08
CA ARG A 198 79.87 12.10 -7.12
C ARG A 198 81.10 11.45 -7.77
N GLY A 199 80.92 10.68 -8.84
CA GLY A 199 81.99 10.16 -9.67
C GLY A 199 82.75 11.28 -10.42
N GLU A 200 82.03 12.21 -11.04
CA GLU A 200 82.62 13.40 -11.70
C GLU A 200 83.30 14.36 -10.71
N ALA A 201 82.70 14.58 -9.53
CA ALA A 201 83.30 15.43 -8.50
C ALA A 201 84.63 14.86 -7.95
N ARG A 202 84.81 13.53 -7.96
CA ARG A 202 86.10 12.90 -7.66
C ARG A 202 87.12 13.01 -8.81
N GLY A 203 86.67 13.14 -10.05
CA GLY A 203 87.52 13.46 -11.20
C GLY A 203 88.07 14.88 -11.16
N HIS A 204 87.31 15.84 -10.61
CA HIS A 204 87.75 17.23 -10.46
C HIS A 204 88.43 17.55 -9.12
N GLN A 205 88.46 16.61 -8.15
CA GLN A 205 89.16 16.79 -6.87
C GLN A 205 90.68 16.55 -6.92
N ALA A 206 91.26 16.33 -8.11
CA ALA A 206 92.71 16.32 -8.30
C ALA A 206 93.31 17.71 -8.58
N GLU A 207 92.48 18.72 -8.90
CA GLU A 207 92.96 20.07 -9.25
C GLU A 207 92.10 21.17 -8.61
N ALA A 208 92.12 21.28 -7.28
CA ALA A 208 91.80 22.54 -6.59
C ALA A 208 92.14 22.45 -5.11
N ARG A 209 93.44 22.40 -4.77
CA ARG A 209 93.89 22.93 -3.49
C ARG A 209 94.09 24.42 -3.67
N GLY A 210 93.13 25.21 -3.20
CA GLY A 210 93.30 26.64 -3.12
C GLY A 210 92.01 27.36 -2.77
N LEU A 211 92.05 27.99 -1.59
CA LEU A 211 91.33 29.20 -1.18
C LEU A 211 90.18 29.04 -0.18
N ASP A 212 90.43 29.74 0.92
CA ASP A 212 89.58 30.13 2.03
C ASP A 212 88.23 30.75 1.64
N ASN A 213 87.27 30.59 2.57
CA ASN A 213 86.36 31.60 3.16
C ASN A 213 84.98 30.98 3.42
N ASP A 214 84.58 30.91 4.69
CA ASP A 214 83.74 31.92 5.35
C ASP A 214 82.34 32.05 4.74
N SER A 215 81.36 31.44 5.41
CA SER A 215 80.11 32.08 5.81
C SER A 215 79.09 31.03 6.29
N GLY A 216 78.82 31.05 7.59
CA GLY A 216 77.56 30.52 8.11
C GLY A 216 76.41 31.34 7.54
N ARG A 217 75.44 30.68 6.90
CA ARG A 217 74.27 31.33 6.32
C ARG A 217 73.01 30.62 6.78
N GLU A 218 72.44 31.16 7.86
CA GLU A 218 71.03 30.97 8.19
C GLU A 218 70.17 31.46 7.02
N LYS A 219 69.32 30.58 6.49
CA LYS A 219 68.32 30.94 5.49
C LYS A 219 67.15 31.62 6.19
N GLY A 220 67.25 32.94 6.37
CA GLY A 220 66.09 33.79 6.60
C GLY A 220 65.16 33.71 5.39
N LEU A 221 63.85 33.55 5.65
CA LEU A 221 62.79 33.63 4.65
C LEU A 221 62.89 34.98 3.92
N SER A 222 62.71 34.97 2.60
CA SER A 222 62.83 36.18 1.79
C SER A 222 61.67 37.14 2.06
N ALA A 223 61.88 38.44 1.83
CA ALA A 223 60.85 39.48 2.05
C ALA A 223 59.54 39.20 1.28
N GLN A 224 59.63 38.53 0.12
CA GLN A 224 58.46 38.08 -0.65
C GLN A 224 57.65 36.97 0.06
N GLN A 225 58.31 36.12 0.85
CA GLN A 225 57.64 35.07 1.63
C GLN A 225 56.95 35.62 2.90
N LEU A 226 57.47 36.72 3.46
CA LEU A 226 56.83 37.44 4.56
C LEU A 226 55.57 38.20 4.09
N GLU A 227 55.60 38.78 2.90
CA GLU A 227 54.47 39.53 2.33
C GLU A 227 53.29 38.62 1.93
N VAL A 228 53.58 37.41 1.42
CA VAL A 228 52.54 36.40 1.13
C VAL A 228 51.90 35.88 2.41
N LYS A 229 52.68 35.66 3.48
CA LYS A 229 52.14 35.24 4.77
C LYS A 229 51.23 36.30 5.38
N GLU A 230 51.62 37.57 5.29
CA GLU A 230 50.82 38.69 5.82
C GLU A 230 49.54 38.92 5.00
N ALA A 231 49.56 38.65 3.69
CA ALA A 231 48.36 38.72 2.84
C ALA A 231 47.35 37.60 3.15
N VAL A 232 47.83 36.39 3.47
CA VAL A 232 47.00 35.23 3.84
C VAL A 232 46.38 35.43 5.24
N ASP A 233 47.13 35.97 6.19
CA ASP A 233 46.64 36.24 7.55
C ASP A 233 45.57 37.36 7.61
N ARG A 234 45.51 38.26 6.62
CA ARG A 234 44.46 39.30 6.51
C ARG A 234 43.18 38.84 5.79
N SER A 235 43.22 37.74 5.03
CA SER A 235 42.11 37.31 4.18
C SER A 235 41.25 36.18 4.77
N PHE A 236 41.62 35.65 5.94
CA PHE A 236 40.81 34.68 6.69
C PHE A 236 40.74 35.09 8.18
N PRO A 237 39.56 35.39 8.74
CA PRO A 237 39.46 35.87 10.12
C PRO A 237 39.64 34.79 11.21
N GLU A 238 40.00 33.55 10.87
CA GLU A 238 40.43 32.54 11.85
C GLU A 238 41.57 31.68 11.25
N PRO A 239 42.73 31.54 11.92
CA PRO A 239 43.78 30.64 11.48
C PRO A 239 43.28 29.19 11.54
N ALA A 240 43.57 28.39 10.50
CA ALA A 240 43.04 27.03 10.31
C ALA A 240 43.28 26.06 11.49
N GLY A 241 44.21 26.37 12.40
CA GLY A 241 44.42 25.58 13.62
C GLY A 241 43.32 25.76 14.68
N GLU A 242 42.58 26.87 14.68
CA GLU A 242 41.64 27.22 15.74
C GLU A 242 40.22 26.66 15.51
N SER A 243 39.83 26.48 14.25
CA SER A 243 38.56 25.85 13.85
C SER A 243 38.51 24.35 14.18
N VAL A 244 39.64 23.65 14.08
CA VAL A 244 39.77 22.23 14.46
C VAL A 244 39.68 22.04 15.98
N ALA A 245 40.26 22.95 16.76
CA ALA A 245 40.20 22.92 18.23
C ALA A 245 38.78 23.22 18.76
N ARG A 246 37.99 24.02 18.03
CA ARG A 246 36.60 24.36 18.41
C ARG A 246 35.61 23.23 18.09
N GLY A 247 35.86 22.45 17.04
CA GLY A 247 35.05 21.27 16.69
C GLY A 247 35.12 20.12 17.72
N LEU A 248 36.28 19.92 18.34
CA LEU A 248 36.49 18.87 19.36
C LEU A 248 35.79 19.14 20.71
N ARG A 249 35.32 20.37 20.97
CA ARG A 249 34.64 20.75 22.23
C ARG A 249 33.11 20.71 22.18
N ARG A 250 32.50 20.44 21.01
CA ARG A 250 31.04 20.43 20.87
C ARG A 250 30.53 19.04 20.43
N GLY A 251 30.26 18.20 21.44
CA GLY A 251 29.25 17.15 21.34
C GLY A 251 29.69 15.83 20.69
N SER A 252 30.51 15.05 21.39
CA SER A 252 30.52 13.60 21.19
C SER A 252 29.20 13.00 21.68
N PRO A 253 28.44 12.27 20.84
CA PRO A 253 27.20 11.63 21.26
C PRO A 253 27.49 10.50 22.25
N ARG A 254 26.89 10.60 23.45
CA ARG A 254 26.91 9.54 24.47
C ARG A 254 26.28 8.27 23.89
N ALA A 255 27.11 7.24 23.70
CA ALA A 255 26.66 5.86 23.54
C ALA A 255 25.81 5.46 24.77
N ARG A 256 24.50 5.25 24.57
CA ARG A 256 23.65 4.59 25.56
C ARG A 256 23.84 3.09 25.41
N THR A 257 24.53 2.52 26.38
CA THR A 257 24.55 1.11 26.70
C THR A 257 23.13 0.61 26.94
N ALA A 258 22.70 -0.36 26.14
CA ALA A 258 21.54 -1.19 26.40
C ALA A 258 21.79 -2.03 27.66
N ARG A 259 20.94 -1.86 28.68
CA ARG A 259 20.92 -2.72 29.87
C ARG A 259 19.51 -3.29 29.99
N GLY A 260 19.45 -4.61 29.98
CA GLY A 260 18.22 -5.40 29.93
C GLY A 260 17.30 -5.22 31.13
N GLY A 261 16.06 -5.66 30.90
CA GLY A 261 15.00 -5.78 31.88
C GLY A 261 13.99 -6.81 31.41
N SER A 262 14.34 -8.08 31.56
CA SER A 262 13.41 -9.21 31.62
C SER A 262 12.75 -9.25 33.00
N ALA A 263 11.43 -9.10 33.06
CA ALA A 263 10.58 -9.47 34.20
C ALA A 263 9.17 -9.79 33.64
N SER A 264 8.77 -11.06 33.62
CA SER A 264 7.87 -11.69 34.64
C SER A 264 6.46 -11.07 34.59
N ARG A 265 5.45 -11.69 33.98
CA ARG A 265 4.64 -12.82 34.48
C ARG A 265 4.02 -12.58 35.87
N GLU A 266 2.83 -11.97 35.86
CA GLU A 266 1.74 -12.04 36.87
C GLU A 266 0.46 -11.98 36.01
N GLN A 267 -0.53 -12.89 35.97
CA GLN A 267 -1.11 -13.88 36.88
C GLN A 267 -1.62 -13.33 38.21
N VAL A 268 -2.80 -12.69 38.15
CA VAL A 268 -3.81 -12.52 39.22
C VAL A 268 -5.14 -12.48 38.44
N GLN A 269 -6.15 -13.36 38.51
CA GLN A 269 -6.83 -14.11 39.58
C GLN A 269 -7.37 -13.26 40.73
N GLU A 270 -8.56 -12.68 40.52
CA GLU A 270 -9.65 -12.49 41.50
C GLU A 270 -10.95 -12.59 40.66
N ILE A 271 -11.86 -13.55 40.76
CA ILE A 271 -12.68 -14.11 41.85
C ILE A 271 -13.60 -13.06 42.53
N SER A 272 -14.90 -13.19 42.21
CA SER A 272 -16.10 -12.88 43.00
C SER A 272 -16.60 -11.42 43.10
N ARG A 273 -17.63 -11.11 42.31
CA ARG A 273 -19.05 -11.20 42.73
C ARG A 273 -19.99 -11.23 41.53
#